data_AF-A0AA39NED3-F1
#
_entry.id   AF-A0AA39NED3-F1
#
_cell.length_a   1.000
_cell.length_b   1.000
_cell.length_c   1.000
_cell.angle_alpha   90.00
_cell.angle_beta   90.00
_cell.angle_gamma   90.00
#
_symmetry.space_group_name_H-M   'P 1'
#
loop_
_entity.id
_entity.type
_entity.pdbx_description
1 polymer ?
#
loop_
_entity_poly.entity_id
_entity_poly.type
_entity_poly.pdbx_seq_one_letter_code
_entity_poly.pdbx_strand_id
1 'polypeptide(L)'
;MNPFPGDSGKVNTILHNLRGEQFRHSQNIQGARTRARLRTGLTHNSPTLPFKLHDHGIAPTEESAAETPQTWSGLKPPKSWRMPVEESTGVTRANLLSLVLSMPSLNSVPSLTLLCLRRIASMPTDDFVCDVLPFVPPHLRRQLLRDTAVQCPLPNSKLYALCEPEGTADGELIIIGPTQSLRNGFFLQSSGKDASKESTNQVDWDEEDWSPSPLHTFILLSSPLSTSTLLTLPPTITHMALINLPNALPLHRLPGICPLLIVLDLSYNVWLHPSSKEAAKILDRVQWSRWTQLGKLGFRDCYVYEGMLAKLSQGKWDDVEVVLT
;
A
#
# COMPACT_ATOMS: atom_id res chain seq x y z
N MET A 1 -3.29 -49.04 -45.58
CA MET A 1 -4.23 -47.94 -45.32
C MET A 1 -3.85 -47.32 -43.98
N ASN A 2 -3.17 -46.18 -43.98
CA ASN A 2 -2.74 -45.48 -42.77
C ASN A 2 -3.76 -44.36 -42.43
N PRO A 3 -4.11 -44.17 -41.15
CA PRO A 3 -5.08 -43.17 -40.73
C PRO A 3 -4.49 -41.77 -40.77
N PHE A 4 -5.32 -40.79 -41.13
CA PHE A 4 -4.97 -39.37 -41.24
C PHE A 4 -4.52 -38.79 -39.89
N PRO A 5 -3.46 -37.96 -39.85
CA PRO A 5 -3.02 -37.29 -38.62
C PRO A 5 -4.03 -36.20 -38.24
N GLY A 6 -4.60 -36.34 -37.05
CA GLY A 6 -5.70 -35.52 -36.54
C GLY A 6 -5.34 -34.09 -36.15
N ASP A 7 -6.33 -33.21 -36.29
CA ASP A 7 -6.38 -31.75 -36.08
C ASP A 7 -6.06 -31.23 -34.65
N SER A 8 -5.51 -32.07 -33.76
CA SER A 8 -5.32 -31.74 -32.33
C SER A 8 -4.30 -30.61 -32.09
N GLY A 9 -3.34 -30.42 -33.00
CA GLY A 9 -2.36 -29.33 -32.94
C GLY A 9 -2.93 -27.92 -33.16
N LYS A 10 -4.03 -27.80 -33.93
CA LYS A 10 -4.64 -26.48 -34.20
C LYS A 10 -5.31 -25.90 -32.97
N VAL A 11 -5.99 -26.73 -32.17
CA VAL A 11 -6.73 -26.27 -30.98
C VAL A 11 -5.80 -25.69 -29.92
N ASN A 12 -4.67 -26.36 -29.64
CA ASN A 12 -3.68 -25.84 -28.70
C ASN A 12 -3.05 -24.52 -29.16
N THR A 13 -2.83 -24.37 -30.46
CA THR A 13 -2.28 -23.13 -31.03
C THR A 13 -3.28 -21.97 -30.91
N ILE A 14 -4.57 -22.23 -31.14
CA ILE A 14 -5.64 -21.23 -30.98
C ILE A 14 -5.77 -20.79 -29.52
N LEU A 15 -5.76 -21.74 -28.58
CA LEU A 15 -5.84 -21.42 -27.14
C LEU A 15 -4.64 -20.63 -26.63
N HIS A 16 -3.44 -20.95 -27.13
CA HIS A 16 -2.22 -20.20 -26.78
C HIS A 16 -2.29 -18.76 -27.32
N ASN A 17 -2.79 -18.57 -28.54
CA ASN A 17 -2.96 -17.25 -29.14
C ASN A 17 -4.03 -16.41 -28.42
N LEU A 18 -5.18 -17.01 -28.08
CA LEU A 18 -6.24 -16.32 -27.33
C LEU A 18 -5.78 -15.88 -25.94
N ARG A 19 -5.00 -16.71 -25.23
CA ARG A 19 -4.41 -16.33 -23.93
C ARG A 19 -3.40 -15.19 -24.07
N GLY A 20 -2.57 -15.23 -25.12
CA GLY A 20 -1.62 -14.17 -25.43
C GLY A 20 -2.30 -12.85 -25.79
N GLU A 21 -3.40 -12.90 -26.53
CA GLU A 21 -4.18 -11.72 -26.93
C GLU A 21 -4.87 -11.07 -25.73
N GLN A 22 -5.49 -11.84 -24.85
CA GLN A 22 -6.09 -11.32 -23.61
C GLN A 22 -5.05 -10.64 -22.71
N PHE A 23 -3.86 -11.20 -22.61
CA PHE A 23 -2.75 -10.59 -21.86
C PHE A 23 -2.26 -9.29 -22.50
N ARG A 24 -2.13 -9.24 -23.84
CA ARG A 24 -1.77 -7.99 -24.55
C ARG A 24 -2.86 -6.93 -24.43
N HIS A 25 -4.13 -7.33 -24.50
CA HIS A 25 -5.27 -6.43 -24.35
C HIS A 25 -5.33 -5.83 -22.94
N SER A 26 -5.12 -6.65 -21.89
CA SER A 26 -5.07 -6.15 -20.51
C SER A 26 -3.89 -5.21 -20.26
N GLN A 27 -2.70 -5.51 -20.82
CA GLN A 27 -1.56 -4.58 -20.77
C GLN A 27 -1.81 -3.28 -21.54
N ASN A 28 -2.43 -3.33 -22.72
CA ASN A 28 -2.75 -2.13 -23.49
C ASN A 28 -3.78 -1.26 -22.77
N ILE A 29 -4.82 -1.84 -22.16
CA ILE A 29 -5.78 -1.09 -21.34
C ILE A 29 -5.10 -0.44 -20.14
N GLN A 30 -4.22 -1.18 -19.44
CA GLN A 30 -3.50 -0.65 -18.29
C GLN A 30 -2.53 0.47 -18.71
N GLY A 31 -1.72 0.26 -19.75
CA GLY A 31 -0.76 1.23 -20.26
C GLY A 31 -1.39 2.48 -20.87
N ALA A 32 -2.53 2.35 -21.55
CA ALA A 32 -3.29 3.50 -22.07
C ALA A 32 -3.80 4.40 -20.93
N ARG A 33 -4.25 3.80 -19.82
CA ARG A 33 -4.69 4.55 -18.62
C ARG A 33 -3.54 5.26 -17.91
N THR A 34 -2.34 4.65 -17.87
CA THR A 34 -1.16 5.32 -17.28
C THR A 34 -0.63 6.45 -18.17
N ARG A 35 -0.59 6.27 -19.50
CA ARG A 35 -0.09 7.30 -20.43
C ARG A 35 -1.04 8.48 -20.61
N ALA A 36 -2.36 8.27 -20.54
CA ALA A 36 -3.33 9.36 -20.59
C ALA A 36 -3.17 10.36 -19.43
N ARG A 37 -2.55 9.95 -18.32
CA ARG A 37 -2.38 10.79 -17.11
C ARG A 37 -1.10 11.63 -17.07
N LEU A 38 -0.13 11.35 -17.94
CA LEU A 38 1.09 12.18 -18.08
C LEU A 38 0.93 13.31 -19.10
N ARG A 39 -0.27 13.45 -19.70
CA ARG A 39 -0.63 14.53 -20.63
C ARG A 39 -1.85 15.30 -20.12
N THR A 40 -1.75 15.91 -18.95
CA THR A 40 -2.65 17.01 -18.56
C THR A 40 -2.00 18.34 -18.91
N GLY A 41 -2.03 18.62 -20.20
CA GLY A 41 -1.82 19.94 -20.79
C GLY A 41 -2.58 19.94 -22.12
N LEU A 42 -3.84 20.39 -22.05
CA LEU A 42 -4.79 20.60 -23.16
C LEU A 42 -4.85 19.51 -24.25
N THR A 43 -5.96 18.77 -24.31
CA THR A 43 -6.72 18.59 -25.58
C THR A 43 -8.10 17.99 -25.28
N HIS A 44 -9.14 18.73 -25.67
CA HIS A 44 -10.43 18.21 -26.11
C HIS A 44 -10.19 17.01 -27.05
N ASN A 45 -10.70 15.82 -26.68
CA ASN A 45 -11.12 14.72 -27.56
C ASN A 45 -11.18 13.41 -26.74
N SER A 46 -12.14 13.34 -25.82
CA SER A 46 -12.59 12.08 -25.22
C SER A 46 -13.63 11.41 -26.15
N PRO A 47 -13.50 10.11 -26.46
CA PRO A 47 -14.50 9.39 -27.25
C PRO A 47 -15.79 9.19 -26.43
N THR A 48 -16.90 9.67 -26.97
CA THR A 48 -18.27 9.47 -26.49
C THR A 48 -18.74 8.04 -26.70
N LEU A 49 -18.60 7.18 -25.70
CA LEU A 49 -19.42 5.96 -25.60
C LEU A 49 -19.91 5.79 -24.15
N PRO A 50 -21.23 5.80 -23.92
CA PRO A 50 -21.81 5.65 -22.59
C PRO A 50 -21.84 4.17 -22.19
N PHE A 51 -20.93 3.74 -21.31
CA PHE A 51 -21.07 2.47 -20.58
C PHE A 51 -21.91 2.70 -19.32
N LYS A 52 -23.24 2.77 -19.49
CA LYS A 52 -24.19 2.53 -18.39
C LYS A 52 -25.27 1.60 -18.90
N LEU A 53 -25.01 0.29 -18.78
CA LEU A 53 -26.04 -0.74 -18.77
C LEU A 53 -26.02 -1.34 -17.36
N HIS A 54 -27.08 -1.00 -16.63
CA HIS A 54 -27.59 -1.53 -15.38
C HIS A 54 -26.69 -2.48 -14.56
N ASP A 55 -26.23 -1.99 -13.41
CA ASP A 55 -26.05 -2.84 -12.24
C ASP A 55 -27.08 -2.41 -11.20
N HIS A 56 -28.15 -3.20 -11.09
CA HIS A 56 -29.18 -2.98 -10.09
C HIS A 56 -28.60 -3.30 -8.72
N GLY A 57 -28.80 -2.37 -7.79
CA GLY A 57 -28.38 -2.50 -6.41
C GLY A 57 -28.86 -3.81 -5.79
N ILE A 58 -27.91 -4.71 -5.57
CA ILE A 58 -27.99 -5.71 -4.51
C ILE A 58 -27.23 -5.08 -3.35
N ALA A 59 -27.97 -4.63 -2.35
CA ALA A 59 -27.40 -4.31 -1.05
C ALA A 59 -26.64 -5.56 -0.55
N PRO A 60 -25.35 -5.44 -0.13
CA PRO A 60 -24.69 -6.55 0.51
C PRO A 60 -25.41 -6.83 1.82
N THR A 61 -26.08 -7.97 1.88
CA THR A 61 -26.62 -8.53 3.12
C THR A 61 -25.51 -8.59 4.16
N GLU A 62 -25.76 -7.99 5.31
CA GLU A 62 -24.89 -7.92 6.46
C GLU A 62 -24.50 -9.33 6.94
N GLU A 63 -23.27 -9.75 6.63
CA GLU A 63 -22.58 -10.80 7.36
C GLU A 63 -21.70 -10.14 8.43
N SER A 64 -22.14 -10.31 9.67
CA SER A 64 -21.41 -10.03 10.90
C SER A 64 -19.92 -10.39 10.76
N ALA A 65 -19.04 -9.43 11.06
CA ALA A 65 -17.59 -9.56 11.03
C ALA A 65 -17.02 -10.48 12.13
N ALA A 66 -17.54 -11.71 12.24
CA ALA A 66 -16.71 -12.82 12.62
C ALA A 66 -15.66 -13.01 11.51
N GLU A 67 -14.40 -13.23 11.90
CA GLU A 67 -13.31 -13.66 11.01
C GLU A 67 -13.88 -14.43 9.82
N THR A 68 -13.88 -13.87 8.60
CA THR A 68 -14.32 -14.63 7.42
C THR A 68 -13.49 -15.90 7.45
N PRO A 69 -14.09 -17.06 7.75
CA PRO A 69 -13.31 -18.26 7.92
C PRO A 69 -12.71 -18.48 6.54
N GLN A 70 -11.38 -18.47 6.46
CA GLN A 70 -10.73 -19.09 5.29
C GLN A 70 -11.38 -20.47 5.20
N THR A 71 -12.25 -20.64 4.21
CA THR A 71 -12.97 -21.86 3.97
C THR A 71 -11.96 -22.79 3.33
N TRP A 72 -11.07 -23.30 4.17
CA TRP A 72 -10.32 -24.50 3.86
C TRP A 72 -11.36 -25.57 3.65
N SER A 73 -11.41 -26.14 2.45
CA SER A 73 -12.19 -27.34 2.19
C SER A 73 -11.58 -28.48 3.03
N GLY A 74 -12.01 -28.63 4.29
CA GLY A 74 -11.46 -29.63 5.21
C GLY A 74 -11.41 -29.17 6.67
N LEU A 75 -10.95 -30.07 7.54
CA LEU A 75 -10.67 -29.75 8.94
C LEU A 75 -9.65 -28.61 9.01
N LYS A 76 -9.86 -27.64 9.93
CA LYS A 76 -8.88 -26.58 10.17
C LYS A 76 -7.51 -27.23 10.43
N PRO A 77 -6.42 -26.75 9.79
CA PRO A 77 -5.11 -27.33 9.99
C PRO A 77 -4.75 -27.32 11.49
N PRO A 78 -4.12 -28.39 12.00
CA PRO A 78 -3.73 -28.50 13.40
C PRO A 78 -2.97 -27.25 13.86
N LYS A 79 -3.14 -26.84 15.13
CA LYS A 79 -2.42 -25.68 15.69
C LYS A 79 -0.90 -25.81 15.54
N SER A 80 -0.36 -27.03 15.55
CA SER A 80 1.06 -27.33 15.34
C SER A 80 1.58 -27.04 13.92
N TRP A 81 0.69 -26.90 12.93
CA TRP A 81 1.05 -26.56 11.55
C TRP A 81 1.07 -25.05 11.30
N ARG A 82 0.56 -24.27 12.26
CA ARG A 82 0.72 -22.83 12.22
C ARG A 82 2.11 -22.53 12.74
N MET A 83 2.95 -21.94 11.90
CA MET A 83 4.17 -21.32 12.39
C MET A 83 3.76 -20.35 13.51
N PRO A 84 4.42 -20.38 14.68
CA PRO A 84 4.13 -19.40 15.72
C PRO A 84 4.35 -18.03 15.10
N VAL A 85 3.25 -17.28 14.92
CA VAL A 85 3.35 -15.88 14.57
C VAL A 85 3.93 -15.24 15.82
N GLU A 86 5.21 -14.88 15.78
CA GLU A 86 5.80 -14.08 16.85
C GLU A 86 4.94 -12.83 17.00
N GLU A 87 4.19 -12.76 18.09
CA GLU A 87 3.34 -11.63 18.39
C GLU A 87 4.27 -10.43 18.63
N SER A 88 4.40 -9.59 17.60
CA SER A 88 5.19 -8.39 17.70
C SER A 88 4.60 -7.47 18.76
N THR A 89 5.29 -7.39 19.89
CA THR A 89 4.88 -6.52 21.01
C THR A 89 4.79 -5.06 20.53
N GLY A 90 3.97 -4.25 21.19
CA GLY A 90 3.85 -2.84 20.83
C GLY A 90 5.18 -2.09 20.94
N VAL A 91 6.07 -2.51 21.84
CA VAL A 91 7.43 -1.97 21.98
C VAL A 91 8.27 -2.26 20.73
N THR A 92 8.25 -3.50 20.26
CA THR A 92 8.94 -3.89 19.03
C THR A 92 8.41 -3.08 17.86
N ARG A 93 7.08 -2.96 17.70
CA ARG A 93 6.49 -2.17 16.61
C ARG A 93 6.86 -0.70 16.67
N ALA A 94 6.86 -0.08 17.86
CA ALA A 94 7.30 1.31 18.00
C ALA A 94 8.75 1.50 17.54
N ASN A 95 9.64 0.57 17.93
CA ASN A 95 11.05 0.61 17.52
C ASN A 95 11.20 0.41 16.02
N LEU A 96 10.41 -0.48 15.41
CA LEU A 96 10.42 -0.67 13.95
C LEU A 96 9.97 0.60 13.22
N LEU A 97 8.95 1.28 13.72
CA LEU A 97 8.36 2.45 13.07
C LEU A 97 9.07 3.78 13.39
N SER A 98 10.01 3.80 14.34
CA SER A 98 10.64 5.03 14.85
C SER A 98 11.41 5.83 13.80
N LEU A 99 11.87 5.19 12.71
CA LEU A 99 12.58 5.87 11.63
C LEU A 99 11.66 6.78 10.81
N VAL A 100 10.41 6.36 10.61
CA VAL A 100 9.44 7.05 9.74
C VAL A 100 8.45 7.87 10.56
N LEU A 101 8.01 7.35 11.71
CA LEU A 101 7.06 8.01 12.58
C LEU A 101 7.79 8.67 13.76
N SER A 102 7.69 9.99 13.85
CA SER A 102 8.02 10.71 15.08
C SER A 102 6.93 10.45 16.12
N MET A 103 7.07 9.36 16.87
CA MET A 103 6.15 8.99 17.94
C MET A 103 6.65 9.52 19.29
N PRO A 104 5.73 9.94 20.20
CA PRO A 104 6.11 10.20 21.58
C PRO A 104 6.66 8.93 22.22
N SER A 105 7.57 9.08 23.18
CA SER A 105 8.18 7.93 23.85
C SER A 105 7.10 7.05 24.47
N LEU A 106 7.24 5.73 24.36
CA LEU A 106 6.28 4.77 24.95
C LEU A 106 6.15 4.91 26.48
N ASN A 107 7.14 5.52 27.11
CA ASN A 107 7.17 5.78 28.55
C ASN A 107 6.40 7.07 28.93
N SER A 108 5.96 7.86 27.95
CA SER A 108 5.14 9.04 28.20
C SER A 108 3.70 8.63 28.52
N VAL A 109 3.09 9.35 29.47
CA VAL A 109 1.67 9.16 29.79
C VAL A 109 0.85 9.57 28.56
N PRO A 110 -0.04 8.70 28.03
CA PRO A 110 -0.93 9.06 26.93
C PRO A 110 -1.72 10.33 27.23
N SER A 111 -1.85 11.20 26.23
CA SER A 111 -2.76 12.34 26.36
C SER A 111 -4.22 11.85 26.51
N LEU A 112 -5.07 12.67 27.13
CA LEU A 112 -6.50 12.37 27.25
C LEU A 112 -7.12 12.08 25.87
N THR A 113 -6.77 12.86 24.85
CA THR A 113 -7.20 12.64 23.46
C THR A 113 -6.86 11.23 22.99
N LEU A 114 -5.66 10.74 23.27
CA LEU A 114 -5.23 9.40 22.86
C LEU A 114 -6.02 8.30 23.58
N LEU A 115 -6.30 8.48 24.87
CA LEU A 115 -7.13 7.56 25.65
C LEU A 115 -8.57 7.50 25.10
N CYS A 116 -9.15 8.66 24.74
CA CYS A 116 -10.46 8.74 24.10
C CYS A 116 -10.47 8.04 22.74
N LEU A 117 -9.45 8.27 21.90
CA LEU A 117 -9.32 7.63 20.59
C LEU A 117 -9.18 6.11 20.72
N ARG A 118 -8.40 5.61 21.68
CA ARG A 118 -8.29 4.17 21.97
C ARG A 118 -9.64 3.57 22.35
N ARG A 119 -10.43 4.30 23.16
CA ARG A 119 -11.78 3.85 23.51
C ARG A 119 -12.68 3.78 22.28
N ILE A 120 -12.63 4.78 21.41
CA ILE A 120 -13.36 4.80 20.13
C ILE A 120 -12.96 3.61 19.26
N ALA A 121 -11.66 3.33 19.11
CA ALA A 121 -11.19 2.19 18.32
C ALA A 121 -11.62 0.83 18.87
N SER A 122 -11.88 0.74 20.18
CA SER A 122 -12.37 -0.49 20.83
C SER A 122 -13.86 -0.78 20.60
N MET A 123 -14.63 0.17 20.05
CA MET A 123 -16.05 -0.02 19.73
C MET A 123 -16.27 -1.07 18.63
N PRO A 124 -17.46 -1.66 18.49
CA PRO A 124 -17.81 -2.47 17.32
C PRO A 124 -17.56 -1.72 16.00
N THR A 125 -17.30 -2.45 14.91
CA THR A 125 -16.98 -1.82 13.62
C THR A 125 -18.13 -0.95 13.12
N ASP A 126 -19.37 -1.41 13.26
CA ASP A 126 -20.53 -0.69 12.72
C ASP A 126 -20.76 0.63 13.47
N ASP A 127 -20.80 0.60 14.80
CA ASP A 127 -20.89 1.81 15.64
C ASP A 127 -19.71 2.77 15.38
N PHE A 128 -18.50 2.23 15.21
CA PHE A 128 -17.31 3.04 14.92
C PHE A 128 -17.44 3.78 13.59
N VAL A 129 -17.85 3.09 12.52
CA VAL A 129 -17.93 3.65 11.17
C VAL A 129 -19.13 4.57 11.00
N CYS A 130 -20.30 4.20 11.51
CA CYS A 130 -21.54 4.94 11.30
C CYS A 130 -21.71 6.09 12.30
N ASP A 131 -21.42 5.88 13.58
CA ASP A 131 -21.82 6.82 14.63
C ASP A 131 -20.69 7.74 15.08
N VAL A 132 -19.43 7.32 14.94
CA VAL A 132 -18.30 8.08 15.48
C VAL A 132 -17.44 8.69 14.39
N LEU A 133 -17.00 7.89 13.43
CA LEU A 133 -16.04 8.29 12.41
C LEU A 133 -16.42 9.56 11.61
N PRO A 134 -17.70 9.81 11.25
CA PRO A 134 -18.10 11.04 10.56
C PRO A 134 -17.77 12.32 11.34
N PHE A 135 -17.68 12.23 12.67
CA PHE A 135 -17.40 13.35 13.56
C PHE A 135 -15.92 13.45 13.96
N VAL A 136 -15.08 12.48 13.57
CA VAL A 136 -13.63 12.50 13.87
C VAL A 136 -12.89 13.28 12.79
N PRO A 137 -12.26 14.42 13.11
CA PRO A 137 -11.47 15.19 12.15
C PRO A 137 -10.29 14.40 11.57
N PRO A 138 -9.83 14.71 10.34
CA PRO A 138 -8.75 13.96 9.66
C PRO A 138 -7.46 13.83 10.47
N HIS A 139 -7.03 14.89 11.15
CA HIS A 139 -5.81 14.86 11.96
C HIS A 139 -5.92 13.91 13.17
N LEU A 140 -7.12 13.74 13.75
CA LEU A 140 -7.38 12.76 14.81
C LEU A 140 -7.48 11.33 14.26
N ARG A 141 -8.02 11.14 13.05
CA ARG A 141 -7.99 9.85 12.34
C ARG A 141 -6.56 9.39 12.11
N ARG A 142 -5.68 10.29 11.67
CA ARG A 142 -4.23 10.04 11.54
C ARG A 142 -3.58 9.68 12.87
N GLN A 143 -3.89 10.42 13.94
CA GLN A 143 -3.35 10.12 15.27
C GLN A 143 -3.81 8.73 15.76
N LEU A 144 -5.07 8.39 15.54
CA LEU A 144 -5.61 7.08 15.87
C LEU A 144 -4.95 5.96 15.04
N LEU A 145 -4.75 6.18 13.74
CA LEU A 145 -4.05 5.24 12.85
C LEU A 145 -2.63 4.95 13.35
N ARG A 146 -1.86 5.99 13.71
CA ARG A 146 -0.49 5.84 14.24
C ARG A 146 -0.45 5.11 15.59
N ASP A 147 -1.36 5.42 16.51
CA ASP A 147 -1.39 4.78 17.83
C ASP A 147 -1.78 3.30 17.74
N THR A 148 -2.84 3.00 16.99
CA THR A 148 -3.30 1.61 16.79
C THR A 148 -2.26 0.80 16.02
N ALA A 149 -1.57 1.38 15.06
CA ALA A 149 -0.44 0.75 14.38
C ALA A 149 0.65 0.25 15.36
N VAL A 150 0.89 0.96 16.45
CA VAL A 150 1.88 0.57 17.48
C VAL A 150 1.28 -0.33 18.55
N GLN A 151 0.06 -0.07 19.01
CA GLN A 151 -0.51 -0.75 20.19
C GLN A 151 -1.35 -1.97 19.80
N CYS A 152 -2.27 -1.83 18.85
CA CYS A 152 -3.22 -2.87 18.44
C CYS A 152 -3.68 -2.59 17.00
N PRO A 153 -3.08 -3.24 15.97
CA PRO A 153 -3.36 -2.92 14.57
C PRO A 153 -4.84 -3.14 14.25
N LEU A 154 -5.45 -2.16 13.59
CA LEU A 154 -6.86 -2.22 13.24
C LEU A 154 -7.15 -3.26 12.16
N PRO A 155 -8.27 -4.00 12.22
CA PRO A 155 -8.67 -4.85 11.11
C PRO A 155 -8.91 -4.01 9.84
N ASN A 156 -8.80 -4.66 8.66
CA ASN A 156 -8.94 -3.99 7.36
C ASN A 156 -10.23 -3.16 7.25
N SER A 157 -11.36 -3.62 7.82
CA SER A 157 -12.64 -2.90 7.79
C SER A 157 -12.54 -1.51 8.43
N LYS A 158 -12.01 -1.43 9.66
CA LYS A 158 -11.81 -0.17 10.38
C LYS A 158 -10.70 0.67 9.78
N LEU A 159 -9.62 0.03 9.33
CA LEU A 159 -8.50 0.72 8.69
C LEU A 159 -8.93 1.44 7.40
N TYR A 160 -9.71 0.76 6.55
CA TYR A 160 -10.20 1.39 5.33
C TYR A 160 -11.26 2.44 5.60
N ALA A 161 -12.15 2.23 6.58
CA ALA A 161 -13.10 3.26 6.98
C ALA A 161 -12.38 4.55 7.41
N LEU A 162 -11.32 4.45 8.23
CA LEU A 162 -10.53 5.61 8.65
C LEU A 162 -9.92 6.41 7.49
N CYS A 163 -9.68 5.75 6.38
CA CYS A 163 -9.02 6.31 5.20
C CYS A 163 -10.01 6.84 4.16
N GLU A 164 -11.32 6.57 4.26
CA GLU A 164 -12.31 6.96 3.25
C GLU A 164 -12.78 8.42 3.41
N PRO A 165 -13.08 9.12 2.29
CA PRO A 165 -13.18 8.60 0.91
C PRO A 165 -11.87 8.52 0.11
N GLU A 166 -10.79 9.18 0.51
CA GLU A 166 -9.62 9.38 -0.38
C GLU A 166 -8.59 8.24 -0.35
N GLY A 167 -8.78 7.31 0.58
CA GLY A 167 -7.89 6.19 0.81
C GLY A 167 -6.70 6.53 1.71
N THR A 168 -6.69 7.67 2.41
CA THR A 168 -5.64 8.03 3.36
C THR A 168 -6.20 8.71 4.60
N ALA A 169 -5.52 8.58 5.73
CA ALA A 169 -5.82 9.35 6.94
C ALA A 169 -4.85 10.55 7.02
N ASP A 170 -5.28 11.68 6.49
CA ASP A 170 -4.49 12.93 6.43
C ASP A 170 -3.09 12.72 5.81
N GLY A 171 -3.07 12.14 4.60
CA GLY A 171 -1.85 11.88 3.84
C GLY A 171 -1.05 10.66 4.29
N GLU A 172 -1.59 9.83 5.19
CA GLU A 172 -0.91 8.63 5.71
C GLU A 172 -1.71 7.34 5.48
N LEU A 173 -0.98 6.25 5.23
CA LEU A 173 -1.52 4.90 5.18
C LEU A 173 -0.54 3.94 5.86
N ILE A 174 -1.01 3.26 6.91
CA ILE A 174 -0.20 2.37 7.75
C ILE A 174 -0.89 1.01 7.84
N ILE A 175 -0.30 -0.03 7.26
CA ILE A 175 -0.85 -1.39 7.22
C ILE A 175 0.11 -2.34 7.95
N ILE A 176 -0.40 -3.07 8.94
CA ILE A 176 0.43 -3.86 9.86
C ILE A 176 -0.12 -5.27 10.06
N GLY A 177 0.70 -6.25 9.71
CA GLY A 177 0.48 -7.65 10.04
C GLY A 177 0.12 -8.51 8.83
N PRO A 178 0.29 -9.84 8.96
CA PRO A 178 0.22 -10.77 7.84
C PRO A 178 -1.19 -10.99 7.30
N THR A 179 -2.21 -10.74 8.12
CA THR A 179 -3.62 -10.88 7.76
C THR A 179 -4.17 -9.62 7.09
N GLN A 180 -3.49 -8.49 7.25
CA GLN A 180 -3.85 -7.25 6.58
C GLN A 180 -3.32 -7.29 5.15
N SER A 181 -4.07 -6.75 4.21
CA SER A 181 -3.64 -6.67 2.82
C SER A 181 -4.21 -5.44 2.16
N LEU A 182 -3.38 -4.80 1.35
CA LEU A 182 -3.77 -3.65 0.54
C LEU A 182 -4.64 -4.12 -0.62
N ARG A 183 -5.84 -3.54 -0.78
CA ARG A 183 -6.74 -3.86 -1.90
C ARG A 183 -6.02 -3.64 -3.24
N ASN A 184 -6.20 -4.56 -4.19
CA ASN A 184 -5.62 -4.40 -5.52
C ASN A 184 -6.22 -3.17 -6.21
N GLY A 185 -5.36 -2.30 -6.73
CA GLY A 185 -5.82 -1.06 -7.37
C GLY A 185 -6.36 0.00 -6.40
N PHE A 186 -6.02 -0.09 -5.11
CA PHE A 186 -6.40 0.90 -4.10
C PHE A 186 -6.12 2.35 -4.55
N PHE A 187 -4.91 2.62 -5.06
CA PHE A 187 -4.52 3.95 -5.53
C PHE A 187 -5.14 4.37 -6.87
N LEU A 188 -5.81 3.45 -7.60
CA LEU A 188 -6.45 3.78 -8.87
C LEU A 188 -7.85 4.37 -8.68
N GLN A 189 -8.53 4.07 -7.57
CA GLN A 189 -9.94 4.43 -7.36
C GLN A 189 -10.16 5.91 -7.00
N SER A 190 -9.25 6.52 -6.23
CA SER A 190 -9.40 7.91 -5.74
C SER A 190 -9.59 8.94 -6.88
N SER A 191 -8.94 8.73 -8.03
CA SER A 191 -8.97 9.71 -9.13
C SER A 191 -10.23 9.73 -10.01
N GLY A 192 -11.20 8.83 -9.83
CA GLY A 192 -12.23 8.55 -10.84
C GLY A 192 -13.67 8.97 -10.51
N LYS A 193 -14.02 9.15 -9.23
CA LYS A 193 -15.43 9.31 -8.83
C LYS A 193 -15.90 10.75 -8.69
N ASP A 194 -15.01 11.70 -8.42
CA ASP A 194 -15.42 13.07 -8.06
C ASP A 194 -15.52 14.03 -9.25
N ALA A 195 -14.97 13.69 -10.41
CA ALA A 195 -15.06 14.53 -11.62
C ALA A 195 -16.45 14.53 -12.29
N SER A 196 -17.48 13.90 -11.69
CA SER A 196 -18.83 13.82 -12.29
C SER A 196 -19.96 14.30 -11.38
N LYS A 197 -19.65 14.87 -10.21
CA LYS A 197 -20.64 15.54 -9.33
C LYS A 197 -20.51 17.06 -9.34
N GLU A 198 -20.00 17.65 -10.43
CA GLU A 198 -20.20 19.07 -10.73
C GLU A 198 -21.65 19.28 -11.23
N SER A 199 -22.57 19.58 -10.32
CA SER A 199 -23.86 20.29 -10.52
C SER A 199 -24.64 20.17 -9.21
N THR A 200 -24.73 21.19 -8.36
CA THR A 200 -25.23 22.55 -8.57
C THR A 200 -24.64 23.48 -7.50
N ASN A 201 -23.74 24.38 -7.89
CA ASN A 201 -23.04 25.30 -6.99
C ASN A 201 -23.95 26.41 -6.46
N GLN A 202 -24.31 26.31 -5.18
CA GLN A 202 -24.39 27.46 -4.29
C GLN A 202 -23.00 27.56 -3.64
N VAL A 203 -22.18 28.51 -4.09
CA VAL A 203 -20.81 28.71 -3.58
C VAL A 203 -20.94 29.32 -2.18
N ASP A 204 -20.82 28.50 -1.16
CA ASP A 204 -20.70 28.93 0.23
C ASP A 204 -19.23 29.26 0.49
N TRP A 205 -18.91 30.55 0.65
CA TRP A 205 -17.53 31.02 0.81
C TRP A 205 -16.96 30.76 2.22
N ASP A 206 -17.79 30.26 3.14
CA ASP A 206 -17.40 29.91 4.52
C ASP A 206 -17.09 28.40 4.69
N GLU A 207 -17.28 27.58 3.66
CA GLU A 207 -16.79 26.19 3.67
C GLU A 207 -15.27 26.20 3.43
N GLU A 208 -14.48 25.99 4.49
CA GLU A 208 -13.05 25.71 4.35
C GLU A 208 -12.89 24.60 3.30
N ASP A 209 -12.27 24.92 2.17
CA ASP A 209 -11.97 23.97 1.09
C ASP A 209 -11.03 22.89 1.63
N TRP A 210 -11.59 21.83 2.24
CA TRP A 210 -10.88 20.65 2.67
C TRP A 210 -10.45 19.84 1.45
N SER A 211 -9.49 20.37 0.70
CA SER A 211 -8.86 19.62 -0.38
C SER A 211 -8.15 18.41 0.23
N PRO A 212 -8.37 17.20 -0.30
CA PRO A 212 -7.82 16.01 0.31
C PRO A 212 -6.29 16.02 0.26
N SER A 213 -5.66 15.75 1.40
CA SER A 213 -4.20 15.71 1.49
C SER A 213 -3.65 14.51 0.70
N PRO A 214 -2.72 14.74 -0.23
CA PRO A 214 -2.15 13.64 -1.02
C PRO A 214 -1.36 12.69 -0.12
N LEU A 215 -1.25 11.42 -0.53
CA LEU A 215 -0.50 10.43 0.22
C LEU A 215 0.99 10.79 0.27
N HIS A 216 1.50 11.05 1.47
CA HIS A 216 2.91 11.37 1.73
C HIS A 216 3.63 10.27 2.49
N THR A 217 2.94 9.56 3.39
CA THR A 217 3.52 8.52 4.24
C THR A 217 2.87 7.18 3.96
N PHE A 218 3.65 6.21 3.49
CA PHE A 218 3.19 4.84 3.25
C PHE A 218 4.01 3.83 4.06
N ILE A 219 3.34 3.12 4.98
CA ILE A 219 3.99 2.16 5.87
C ILE A 219 3.32 0.80 5.70
N LEU A 220 4.13 -0.21 5.44
CA LEU A 220 3.73 -1.60 5.36
C LEU A 220 4.67 -2.46 6.22
N LEU A 221 4.11 -3.12 7.23
CA LEU A 221 4.85 -3.96 8.16
C LEU A 221 4.29 -5.39 8.15
N SER A 222 5.15 -6.38 7.91
CA SER A 222 4.80 -7.81 7.99
C SER A 222 3.61 -8.21 7.12
N SER A 223 3.37 -7.51 6.01
CA SER A 223 2.17 -7.64 5.19
C SER A 223 2.57 -7.74 3.70
N PRO A 224 1.91 -8.58 2.88
CA PRO A 224 2.33 -8.78 1.50
C PRO A 224 2.05 -7.55 0.63
N LEU A 225 3.04 -7.15 -0.18
CA LEU A 225 2.88 -6.13 -1.22
C LEU A 225 2.93 -6.75 -2.60
N SER A 226 1.88 -6.56 -3.40
CA SER A 226 1.90 -7.00 -4.79
C SER A 226 2.75 -6.05 -5.64
N THR A 227 3.46 -6.59 -6.64
CA THR A 227 4.18 -5.78 -7.63
C THR A 227 3.26 -4.82 -8.36
N SER A 228 2.01 -5.22 -8.63
CA SER A 228 1.04 -4.34 -9.30
C SER A 228 0.72 -3.12 -8.45
N THR A 229 0.54 -3.31 -7.14
CA THR A 229 0.26 -2.22 -6.21
C THR A 229 1.47 -1.28 -6.08
N LEU A 230 2.68 -1.84 -6.04
CA LEU A 230 3.91 -1.05 -6.01
C LEU A 230 4.03 -0.12 -7.23
N LEU A 231 3.68 -0.61 -8.42
CA LEU A 231 3.72 0.20 -9.66
C LEU A 231 2.60 1.26 -9.73
N THR A 232 1.63 1.21 -8.83
CA THR A 232 0.53 2.19 -8.72
C THR A 232 0.69 3.15 -7.55
N LEU A 233 1.84 3.12 -6.85
CA LEU A 233 2.09 4.05 -5.76
C LEU A 233 2.08 5.51 -6.25
N PRO A 234 1.45 6.43 -5.50
CA PRO A 234 1.49 7.86 -5.81
C PRO A 234 2.91 8.42 -5.78
N PRO A 235 3.27 9.31 -6.72
CA PRO A 235 4.60 9.95 -6.74
C PRO A 235 4.78 10.99 -5.62
N THR A 236 3.72 11.32 -4.88
CA THR A 236 3.68 12.25 -3.75
C THR A 236 4.24 11.67 -2.45
N ILE A 237 4.53 10.35 -2.43
CA ILE A 237 5.09 9.68 -1.26
C ILE A 237 6.52 10.19 -1.02
N THR A 238 6.74 10.73 0.18
CA THR A 238 8.03 11.20 0.67
C THR A 238 8.61 10.29 1.75
N HIS A 239 7.76 9.56 2.47
CA HIS A 239 8.14 8.66 3.54
C HIS A 239 7.59 7.27 3.29
N MET A 240 8.47 6.27 3.22
CA MET A 240 8.08 4.90 2.94
C MET A 240 8.77 3.92 3.89
N ALA A 241 8.00 3.06 4.54
CA ALA A 241 8.52 1.92 5.28
C ALA A 241 7.94 0.62 4.71
N LEU A 242 8.81 -0.29 4.31
CA LEU A 242 8.49 -1.60 3.74
C LEU A 242 9.24 -2.65 4.56
N ILE A 243 8.72 -2.94 5.75
CA ILE A 243 9.45 -3.66 6.80
C ILE A 243 8.94 -5.10 6.89
N ASN A 244 9.88 -6.06 6.97
CA ASN A 244 9.57 -7.49 7.13
C ASN A 244 8.57 -8.02 6.09
N LEU A 245 8.77 -7.69 4.81
CA LEU A 245 7.87 -8.17 3.76
C LEU A 245 8.19 -9.61 3.37
N PRO A 246 7.17 -10.46 3.14
CA PRO A 246 7.38 -11.86 2.80
C PRO A 246 7.97 -12.07 1.39
N ASN A 247 7.77 -11.12 0.48
CA ASN A 247 8.15 -11.23 -0.93
C ASN A 247 9.15 -10.15 -1.33
N ALA A 248 10.11 -10.51 -2.19
CA ALA A 248 11.05 -9.56 -2.76
C ALA A 248 10.36 -8.55 -3.68
N LEU A 249 10.84 -7.31 -3.66
CA LEU A 249 10.28 -6.20 -4.44
C LEU A 249 11.26 -5.73 -5.53
N PRO A 250 10.75 -5.21 -6.67
CA PRO A 250 11.59 -4.63 -7.71
C PRO A 250 12.08 -3.22 -7.31
N LEU A 251 12.96 -3.12 -6.31
CA LEU A 251 13.49 -1.87 -5.74
C LEU A 251 14.06 -0.91 -6.79
N HIS A 252 14.67 -1.44 -7.86
CA HIS A 252 15.22 -0.65 -8.98
C HIS A 252 14.18 0.25 -9.68
N ARG A 253 12.88 -0.01 -9.51
CA ARG A 253 11.80 0.80 -10.09
C ARG A 253 11.35 1.95 -9.20
N LEU A 254 11.56 1.84 -7.88
CA LEU A 254 11.08 2.82 -6.91
C LEU A 254 11.52 4.27 -7.20
N PRO A 255 12.77 4.56 -7.62
CA PRO A 255 13.15 5.94 -7.96
C PRO A 255 12.31 6.57 -9.06
N GLY A 256 11.78 5.75 -9.98
CA GLY A 256 10.91 6.23 -11.05
C GLY A 256 9.45 6.36 -10.63
N ILE A 257 9.02 5.67 -9.57
CA ILE A 257 7.64 5.67 -9.09
C ILE A 257 7.45 6.74 -8.01
N CYS A 258 8.37 6.80 -7.04
CA CYS A 258 8.36 7.73 -5.92
C CYS A 258 9.63 8.60 -5.96
N PRO A 259 9.72 9.59 -6.89
CA PRO A 259 10.92 10.40 -7.06
C PRO A 259 11.19 11.36 -5.88
N LEU A 260 10.17 11.63 -5.05
CA LEU A 260 10.23 12.54 -3.91
C LEU A 260 10.58 11.83 -2.59
N LEU A 261 11.03 10.58 -2.63
CA LEU A 261 11.27 9.81 -1.42
C LEU A 261 12.46 10.35 -0.63
N ILE A 262 12.19 10.78 0.61
CA ILE A 262 13.15 11.33 1.58
C ILE A 262 13.59 10.26 2.57
N VAL A 263 12.64 9.45 3.05
CA VAL A 263 12.88 8.37 4.01
C VAL A 263 12.43 7.04 3.42
N LEU A 264 13.34 6.06 3.40
CA LEU A 264 13.05 4.69 3.00
C LEU A 264 13.49 3.71 4.08
N ASP A 265 12.57 2.94 4.65
CA ASP A 265 12.90 1.83 5.55
C ASP A 265 12.69 0.48 4.85
N LEU A 266 13.76 -0.31 4.72
CA LEU A 266 13.76 -1.68 4.18
C LEU A 266 14.21 -2.71 5.23
N SER A 267 14.12 -2.36 6.51
CA SER A 267 14.59 -3.20 7.61
C SER A 267 13.89 -4.56 7.69
N TYR A 268 14.61 -5.57 8.19
CA TYR A 268 14.13 -6.93 8.49
C TYR A 268 13.54 -7.70 7.30
N ASN A 269 13.86 -7.31 6.07
CA ASN A 269 13.40 -8.05 4.90
C ASN A 269 14.26 -9.30 4.68
N VAL A 270 13.67 -10.49 4.83
CA VAL A 270 14.36 -11.78 4.69
C VAL A 270 15.08 -11.96 3.34
N TRP A 271 14.54 -11.38 2.27
CA TRP A 271 15.13 -11.41 0.92
C TRP A 271 16.34 -10.47 0.76
N LEU A 272 16.54 -9.55 1.71
CA LEU A 272 17.74 -8.71 1.84
C LEU A 272 18.69 -9.21 2.91
N HIS A 273 18.39 -10.28 3.66
CA HIS A 273 19.23 -10.76 4.75
C HIS A 273 20.64 -11.17 4.26
N PRO A 274 21.73 -11.00 5.05
CA PRO A 274 23.11 -11.37 4.65
C PRO A 274 23.29 -12.81 4.16
N SER A 275 22.50 -13.75 4.69
CA SER A 275 22.51 -15.15 4.28
C SER A 275 21.88 -15.39 2.89
N SER A 276 21.14 -14.42 2.34
CA SER A 276 20.48 -14.54 1.05
C SER A 276 21.45 -14.25 -0.10
N LYS A 277 21.69 -15.24 -0.96
CA LYS A 277 22.48 -15.08 -2.20
C LYS A 277 21.84 -14.11 -3.20
N GLU A 278 20.56 -13.81 -3.04
CA GLU A 278 19.81 -12.91 -3.93
C GLU A 278 19.93 -11.45 -3.52
N ALA A 279 20.23 -11.16 -2.24
CA ALA A 279 20.31 -9.80 -1.71
C ALA A 279 21.30 -8.94 -2.51
N ALA A 280 22.52 -9.43 -2.73
CA ALA A 280 23.54 -8.74 -3.53
C ALA A 280 23.05 -8.43 -4.95
N LYS A 281 22.43 -9.42 -5.63
CA LYS A 281 21.90 -9.25 -6.99
C LYS A 281 20.77 -8.23 -7.06
N ILE A 282 19.91 -8.18 -6.03
CA ILE A 282 18.80 -7.22 -5.96
C ILE A 282 19.36 -5.81 -5.77
N LEU A 283 20.29 -5.63 -4.83
CA LEU A 283 20.87 -4.33 -4.49
C LEU A 283 21.82 -3.79 -5.57
N ASP A 284 22.53 -4.65 -6.30
CA ASP A 284 23.36 -4.26 -7.44
C ASP A 284 22.55 -3.71 -8.61
N ARG A 285 21.30 -4.15 -8.76
CA ARG A 285 20.38 -3.62 -9.78
C ARG A 285 19.83 -2.23 -9.41
N VAL A 286 19.91 -1.83 -8.14
CA VAL A 286 19.41 -0.53 -7.70
C VAL A 286 20.39 0.56 -8.13
N GLN A 287 19.91 1.50 -8.92
CA GLN A 287 20.66 2.69 -9.30
C GLN A 287 20.55 3.73 -8.19
N TRP A 288 21.42 3.63 -7.19
CA TRP A 288 21.41 4.50 -6.00
C TRP A 288 21.52 5.99 -6.33
N SER A 289 22.21 6.35 -7.40
CA SER A 289 22.33 7.72 -7.91
C SER A 289 21.02 8.37 -8.35
N ARG A 290 19.96 7.58 -8.60
CA ARG A 290 18.64 8.11 -8.99
C ARG A 290 17.80 8.58 -7.81
N TRP A 291 18.21 8.28 -6.58
CA TRP A 291 17.48 8.64 -5.37
C TRP A 291 17.85 10.04 -4.89
N THR A 292 17.56 11.07 -5.68
CA THR A 292 18.09 12.43 -5.46
C THR A 292 17.65 13.07 -4.14
N GLN A 293 16.45 12.75 -3.66
CA GLN A 293 15.87 13.33 -2.44
C GLN A 293 16.06 12.46 -1.19
N LEU A 294 16.60 11.24 -1.35
CA LEU A 294 16.71 10.29 -0.25
C LEU A 294 17.75 10.76 0.76
N GLY A 295 17.28 11.12 1.96
CA GLY A 295 18.11 11.58 3.08
C GLY A 295 18.31 10.52 4.16
N LYS A 296 17.34 9.60 4.36
CA LYS A 296 17.44 8.53 5.35
C LYS A 296 17.10 7.16 4.78
N LEU A 297 17.92 6.17 5.10
CA LEU A 297 17.77 4.79 4.66
C LEU A 297 17.86 3.82 5.85
N GLY A 298 16.78 3.11 6.14
CA GLY A 298 16.71 2.05 7.15
C GLY A 298 17.08 0.70 6.55
N PHE A 299 18.12 0.07 7.10
CA PHE A 299 18.68 -1.22 6.65
C PHE A 299 18.97 -2.16 7.84
N ARG A 300 18.13 -2.13 8.88
CA ARG A 300 18.32 -2.97 10.06
C ARG A 300 18.16 -4.44 9.67
N ASP A 301 19.08 -5.28 10.13
CA ASP A 301 19.14 -6.72 9.83
C ASP A 301 19.12 -7.07 8.32
N CYS A 302 19.69 -6.19 7.49
CA CYS A 302 19.79 -6.38 6.05
C CYS A 302 21.26 -6.44 5.60
N TYR A 303 21.49 -7.04 4.44
CA TYR A 303 22.80 -7.14 3.81
C TYR A 303 23.25 -5.76 3.29
N VAL A 304 24.40 -5.31 3.77
CA VAL A 304 25.09 -4.11 3.29
C VAL A 304 26.41 -4.56 2.69
N TYR A 305 26.55 -4.42 1.37
CA TYR A 305 27.78 -4.79 0.67
C TYR A 305 28.79 -3.64 0.63
N GLU A 306 30.06 -3.99 0.48
CA GLU A 306 31.17 -3.05 0.39
C GLU A 306 31.01 -2.12 -0.83
N GLY A 307 31.01 -0.80 -0.59
CA GLY A 307 30.82 0.21 -1.63
C GLY A 307 29.37 0.60 -1.91
N MET A 308 28.38 -0.03 -1.28
CA MET A 308 26.97 0.42 -1.36
C MET A 308 26.82 1.88 -0.89
N LEU A 309 27.46 2.23 0.23
CA LEU A 309 27.42 3.58 0.79
C LEU A 309 28.05 4.61 -0.15
N ALA A 310 29.18 4.28 -0.78
CA ALA A 310 29.82 5.15 -1.76
C ALA A 310 28.94 5.37 -3.01
N LYS A 311 28.22 4.35 -3.46
CA LYS A 311 27.23 4.49 -4.55
C LYS A 311 25.99 5.29 -4.11
N LEU A 312 25.62 5.22 -2.84
CA LEU A 312 24.47 5.93 -2.27
C LEU A 312 24.71 7.43 -2.13
N SER A 313 25.92 7.84 -1.76
CA SER A 313 26.34 9.24 -1.68
C SER A 313 26.80 9.81 -3.02
N GLN A 314 27.00 8.96 -4.05
CA GLN A 314 27.47 9.41 -5.35
C GLN A 314 26.54 10.45 -5.99
N GLY A 315 27.05 11.68 -6.16
CA GLY A 315 26.33 12.78 -6.79
C GLY A 315 25.41 13.57 -5.86
N LYS A 316 25.46 13.32 -4.55
CA LYS A 316 24.74 14.10 -3.53
C LYS A 316 25.68 15.06 -2.81
N TRP A 317 25.09 16.17 -2.35
CA TRP A 317 25.80 17.16 -1.53
C TRP A 317 25.76 16.76 -0.06
N ASP A 318 24.65 16.19 0.38
CA ASP A 318 24.46 15.68 1.74
C ASP A 318 24.61 14.16 1.77
N ASP A 319 25.29 13.67 2.80
CA ASP A 319 25.40 12.24 3.06
C ASP A 319 24.04 11.66 3.48
N VAL A 320 23.72 10.47 2.95
CA VAL A 320 22.50 9.75 3.33
C VAL A 320 22.73 9.06 4.67
N GLU A 321 21.88 9.36 5.66
CA GLU A 321 21.90 8.69 6.95
C GLU A 321 21.43 7.25 6.79
N VAL A 322 22.32 6.29 7.06
CA VAL A 322 22.00 4.85 6.99
C VAL A 322 21.89 4.27 8.40
N VAL A 323 20.71 3.79 8.75
CA VAL A 323 20.42 3.20 10.07
C VAL A 323 20.50 1.68 9.97
N LEU A 324 21.48 1.08 10.65
CA LEU A 324 21.77 -0.35 10.60
C LEU A 324 21.34 -1.12 11.86
N THR A 325 21.09 -0.41 12.96
CA THR A 325 20.72 -0.97 14.28
C THR A 325 19.46 -0.31 14.81
#